data_AF-A0A7X5SD99-F1
#
_entry.id   AF-A0A7X5SD99-F1
#
_cell.length_a   1.000
_cell.length_b   1.000
_cell.length_c   1.000
_cell.angle_alpha   90.00
_cell.angle_beta   90.00
_cell.angle_gamma   90.00
#
_symmetry.space_group_name_H-M   'P 1'
#
loop_
_entity.id
_entity.type
_entity.pdbx_description
1 polymer ?
#
loop_
_entity_poly.entity_id
_entity_poly.type
_entity_poly.pdbx_seq_one_letter_code
_entity_poly.pdbx_strand_id
1 'polypeptide(L)' 'IYTNDYNEYTKVIGQYARPDNPAWVSETGFEAATAPYLFHVLGQGGIGFSVFGMDGNQDSQANRDAIAAHAANFKLL' A
#
# COMPACT_ATOMS: atom_id res chain seq x y z
N ILE A 1 -0.22 4.55 -6.33
CA ILE A 1 0.65 3.52 -6.95
C ILE A 1 -0.21 2.31 -7.27
N TYR A 2 -0.49 2.11 -8.55
CA TYR A 2 -1.47 1.13 -9.05
C TYR A 2 -0.78 0.04 -9.88
N THR A 3 0.20 -0.60 -9.27
CA THR A 3 0.94 -1.75 -9.80
C THR A 3 1.16 -2.72 -8.65
N ASN A 4 1.22 -4.02 -8.92
CA ASN A 4 1.63 -5.04 -7.96
C ASN A 4 3.03 -5.60 -8.27
N ASP A 5 3.70 -5.10 -9.31
CA ASP A 5 5.08 -5.45 -9.60
C ASP A 5 6.02 -4.86 -8.55
N TYR A 6 6.82 -5.72 -7.93
CA TYR A 6 7.71 -5.32 -6.84
C TYR A 6 8.77 -4.31 -7.28
N ASN A 7 9.37 -4.50 -8.46
CA ASN A 7 10.44 -3.63 -8.91
C ASN A 7 9.90 -2.25 -9.27
N GLU A 8 8.75 -2.20 -9.92
CA GLU A 8 8.07 -0.95 -10.26
C GLU A 8 7.63 -0.20 -9.00
N TYR A 9 6.94 -0.87 -8.07
CA TYR A 9 6.41 -0.22 -6.87
C TYR A 9 7.54 0.39 -6.03
N THR A 10 8.57 -0.40 -5.74
CA THR A 10 9.68 0.03 -4.88
C THR A 10 10.55 1.09 -5.55
N LYS A 11 10.72 1.04 -6.88
CA LYS A 11 11.36 2.11 -7.64
C LYS A 11 10.61 3.43 -7.50
N VAL A 12 9.27 3.42 -7.60
CA VAL A 12 8.47 4.63 -7.42
C VAL A 12 8.66 5.20 -6.01
N ILE A 13 8.58 4.36 -4.96
CA ILE A 13 8.86 4.82 -3.59
C ILE A 13 10.24 5.45 -3.47
N GLY A 14 11.28 4.81 -4.02
CA GLY A 14 12.64 5.33 -3.98
C GLY A 14 12.84 6.66 -4.72
N GLN A 15 12.03 6.95 -5.75
CA GLN A 15 12.07 8.24 -6.45
C GLN A 15 11.46 9.38 -5.63
N TYR A 16 10.47 9.08 -4.78
CA TYR A 16 9.76 10.08 -3.97
C TYR A 16 10.31 10.20 -2.55
N ALA A 17 10.93 9.16 -1.98
CA ALA A 17 11.57 9.21 -0.67
C ALA A 17 12.88 10.01 -0.74
N ARG A 18 12.83 11.32 -0.47
CA ARG A 18 13.98 12.22 -0.54
C ARG A 18 14.15 13.01 0.76
N PRO A 19 15.35 13.53 1.07
CA PRO A 19 15.56 14.34 2.27
C PRO A 19 14.65 15.57 2.38
N ASP A 20 14.19 16.10 1.25
CA ASP A 20 13.29 17.25 1.13
C ASP A 20 11.83 16.85 0.86
N ASN A 21 11.52 15.55 0.76
CA ASN A 21 10.19 15.04 0.41
C ASN A 21 9.90 13.76 1.19
N PRO A 22 9.21 13.84 2.34
CA PRO A 22 8.83 12.66 3.10
C PRO A 22 7.86 11.81 2.27
N ALA A 23 8.16 10.52 2.13
CA ALA A 23 7.34 9.63 1.33
C ALA A 23 5.96 9.40 2.00
N TRP A 24 4.90 9.67 1.25
CA TRP A 24 3.53 9.29 1.59
C TRP A 24 2.90 8.65 0.37
N VAL A 25 2.49 7.39 0.49
CA VAL A 25 1.63 6.74 -0.51
C VAL A 25 0.21 7.21 -0.27
N SER A 26 -0.19 8.28 -0.96
CA SER A 26 -1.54 8.85 -0.86
C SER A 26 -2.63 7.93 -1.41
N GLU A 27 -2.28 7.08 -2.38
CA GLU A 27 -3.15 6.07 -2.96
C GLU A 27 -2.35 4.84 -3.38
N THR A 28 -2.92 3.65 -3.21
CA THR A 28 -2.46 2.40 -3.84
C THR A 28 -3.64 1.47 -4.15
N GLY A 29 -3.40 0.48 -5.03
CA GLY A 29 -4.42 -0.50 -5.42
C GLY A 29 -5.01 -1.24 -4.22
N PHE A 30 -6.29 -1.61 -4.32
CA PHE A 30 -7.04 -2.27 -3.27
C PHE A 30 -6.66 -3.75 -3.11
N GLU A 31 -6.21 -4.40 -4.18
CA GLU A 31 -5.96 -5.83 -4.24
C GLU A 31 -5.00 -6.32 -3.14
N ALA A 32 -5.19 -7.57 -2.68
CA ALA A 32 -4.36 -8.13 -1.61
C ALA A 32 -2.85 -8.09 -1.89
N ALA A 33 -2.46 -8.09 -3.17
CA ALA A 33 -1.07 -8.06 -3.61
C ALA A 33 -0.33 -6.75 -3.27
N THR A 34 -1.05 -5.64 -3.03
CA THR A 34 -0.40 -4.37 -2.65
C THR A 34 -0.19 -4.22 -1.14
N ALA A 35 -0.85 -5.04 -0.32
CA ALA A 35 -0.79 -4.95 1.14
C ALA A 35 0.63 -5.02 1.73
N PRO A 36 1.57 -5.85 1.22
CA PRO A 36 2.93 -5.91 1.76
C PRO A 36 3.74 -4.62 1.59
N TYR A 37 3.38 -3.75 0.64
CA TYR A 37 4.14 -2.52 0.37
C TYR A 37 4.05 -1.50 1.51
N LEU A 38 3.08 -1.63 2.43
CA LEU A 38 3.07 -0.88 3.68
C LEU A 38 4.42 -0.97 4.40
N PHE A 39 4.96 -2.19 4.55
CA PHE A 39 6.23 -2.40 5.25
C PHE A 39 7.43 -1.83 4.49
N HIS A 40 7.39 -1.87 3.15
CA HIS A 40 8.43 -1.24 2.35
C HIS A 40 8.44 0.28 2.56
N VAL A 41 7.25 0.91 2.54
CA VAL A 41 7.10 2.36 2.75
C VAL A 41 7.58 2.76 4.15
N LEU A 42 7.14 2.04 5.19
CA LEU A 42 7.58 2.30 6.57
C LEU A 42 9.09 2.07 6.75
N GLY A 43 9.64 1.03 6.12
CA GLY A 43 11.08 0.74 6.14
C GLY A 43 11.95 1.82 5.50
N GLN A 44 11.38 2.65 4.62
CA GLN A 44 12.02 3.83 4.03
C GLN A 44 11.77 5.12 4.82
N GLY A 45 11.14 5.03 6.00
CA GLY A 45 10.76 6.20 6.80
C GLY A 45 9.54 6.95 6.26
N GLY A 46 8.73 6.31 5.42
CA GLY A 46 7.49 6.89 4.92
C GLY A 46 6.50 7.19 6.04
N ILE A 47 5.73 8.27 5.87
CA ILE A 47 4.86 8.83 6.92
C ILE A 47 3.39 8.46 6.75
N GLY A 48 3.04 7.73 5.69
CA GLY A 48 1.66 7.32 5.44
C GLY A 48 1.50 6.34 4.29
N PHE A 49 0.42 5.58 4.35
CA PHE A 49 0.02 4.59 3.35
C PHE A 49 -1.51 4.51 3.32
N SER A 50 -2.11 4.82 2.17
CA SER A 50 -3.56 4.90 2.01
C SER A 50 -4.01 4.05 0.83
N VAL A 51 -4.88 3.08 1.11
CA VAL A 51 -5.42 2.15 0.13
C VAL A 51 -6.66 2.78 -0.50
N PHE A 52 -6.69 2.87 -1.83
CA PHE A 52 -7.85 3.41 -2.54
C PHE A 52 -8.97 2.37 -2.60
N GLY A 53 -10.23 2.82 -2.55
CA GLY A 53 -11.39 1.95 -2.75
C GLY A 53 -11.69 1.00 -1.59
N MET A 54 -11.57 1.47 -0.35
CA MET A 54 -11.91 0.67 0.85
C MET A 54 -13.43 0.53 1.09
N ASP A 55 -14.25 1.33 0.43
CA ASP A 55 -15.72 1.32 0.51
C ASP A 55 -16.37 0.90 -0.81
N GLY A 56 -17.68 0.62 -0.77
CA GLY A 56 -18.49 0.36 -1.98
C GLY A 56 -18.20 -0.95 -2.72
N ASN A 57 -17.31 -1.80 -2.18
CA ASN A 57 -16.92 -3.05 -2.81
C ASN A 57 -18.04 -4.11 -2.76
N GLN A 58 -18.18 -4.89 -3.82
CA GLN A 58 -19.05 -6.07 -3.84
C GLN A 58 -18.54 -7.12 -2.83
N ASP A 59 -19.44 -7.90 -2.23
CA ASP A 59 -19.05 -9.01 -1.37
C ASP A 59 -18.57 -10.21 -2.20
N SER A 60 -17.28 -10.20 -2.54
CA SER A 60 -16.59 -11.27 -3.25
C SER A 60 -15.45 -11.83 -2.40
N GLN A 61 -15.03 -13.07 -2.66
CA GLN A 61 -13.90 -13.65 -1.94
C GLN A 61 -12.63 -12.80 -2.10
N ALA A 62 -12.35 -12.33 -3.32
CA ALA A 62 -11.20 -11.48 -3.60
C ALA A 62 -11.23 -10.17 -2.77
N ASN A 63 -12.40 -9.56 -2.62
CA ASN A 63 -12.54 -8.32 -1.83
C ASN A 63 -12.39 -8.57 -0.33
N ARG A 64 -12.91 -9.70 0.18
CA ARG A 64 -12.70 -10.12 1.56
C ARG A 64 -11.22 -10.39 1.85
N ASP A 65 -10.54 -11.06 0.92
CA ASP A 65 -9.11 -11.36 1.04
C ASP A 65 -8.27 -10.08 1.01
N ALA A 66 -8.60 -9.12 0.13
CA ALA A 66 -7.97 -7.81 0.07
C ALA A 66 -8.13 -7.03 1.39
N ILE A 67 -9.36 -6.92 1.91
CA ILE A 67 -9.63 -6.27 3.20
C ILE A 67 -8.84 -6.96 4.32
N ALA A 68 -8.88 -8.29 4.38
CA ALA A 68 -8.18 -9.06 5.40
C ALA A 68 -6.66 -8.85 5.35
N ALA A 69 -6.07 -8.82 4.15
CA ALA A 69 -4.63 -8.60 3.97
C ALA A 69 -4.18 -7.22 4.47
N HIS A 70 -4.88 -6.15 4.08
CA HIS A 70 -4.57 -4.79 4.54
C HIS A 70 -4.82 -4.65 6.05
N ALA A 71 -5.94 -5.18 6.57
CA ALA A 71 -6.27 -5.12 7.99
C ALA A 71 -5.26 -5.88 8.86
N ALA A 72 -4.78 -7.04 8.41
CA ALA A 72 -3.75 -7.81 9.12
C ALA A 72 -2.46 -7.01 9.28
N ASN A 73 -2.03 -6.30 8.23
CA ASN A 73 -0.82 -5.48 8.26
C ASN A 73 -0.99 -4.23 9.13
N PHE A 74 -2.11 -3.54 9.04
CA PHE A 74 -2.40 -2.38 9.91
C PHE A 74 -2.48 -2.75 11.38
N LYS A 75 -2.92 -3.97 11.72
CA LYS A 75 -2.97 -4.45 13.11
C LYS A 75 -1.57 -4.66 13.74
N LEU A 76 -0.51 -4.72 12.95
CA LEU A 76 0.87 -4.85 13.45
C LEU A 76 1.52 -3.52 13.84
N LEU A 77 0.87 -2.39 13.53
CA LEU A 77 1.31 -1.03 13.85
C LEU A 77 0.62 -0.51 15.12
#